data_AF-A0A8B8MNX9-F1
#
_entry.id   AF-A0A8B8MNX9-F1
#
_cell.length_a   1.000
_cell.length_b   1.000
_cell.length_c   1.000
_cell.angle_alpha   90.00
_cell.angle_beta   90.00
_cell.angle_gamma   90.00
#
_symmetry.space_group_name_H-M   'P 1'
#
loop_
_entity.id
_entity.type
_entity.pdbx_description
1 polymer ?
#
loop_
_entity_poly.entity_id
_entity_poly.type
_entity_poly.pdbx_seq_one_letter_code
_entity_poly.pdbx_strand_id
1 'polypeptide(L)'
;MWKTPGALKSQKLVLLSTLLIVLLSVFSLYDPFLLQPLLPATSSPKASSSSPKFLETCNIFNGEWVPNPDGPYYTNDTCWAIHDHQNCMKHGRPDTEFMKWRWKPDSCELPIFDPTQFLELVQGKSLAFVGDSVGRNHMQSLVCLLSKVEYPTDVSSSPDPEFKRLKYESYNFTIATFWSPYLVKFREADADGPTHTGLFNLYLDEFDEEWTTQIDKFDYVIISSWHWFSRPVIFSENRQIVGCNFCRKENITDLTMFYGYRKAFRTAFRAINSLKNYKGITFLRTFAPSHFENGEWNEGGNCLRTRPFRSDEATLEGRNLEVYMVQIEEFKRAQAEGRKRGLKFRLLDSTQAMLLRPDGHPSSYGHWPQENVTLYNDCVHWCLPGPIDVWNDFLLEMLKVERVLDKEELHYQDGRLRAG
;
A
#
# COMPACT_ATOMS: atom_id res chain seq x y z
N MET A 1 -63.78 33.94 -41.11
CA MET A 1 -63.16 35.13 -40.47
C MET A 1 -62.83 34.80 -39.01
N TRP A 2 -61.73 34.08 -38.78
CA TRP A 2 -61.28 33.64 -37.45
C TRP A 2 -59.84 34.12 -37.28
N LYS A 3 -59.63 34.99 -36.30
CA LYS A 3 -58.34 35.64 -35.97
C LYS A 3 -57.40 34.62 -35.33
N THR A 4 -56.15 34.60 -35.77
CA THR A 4 -55.05 33.85 -35.16
C THR A 4 -54.52 34.56 -33.90
N PRO A 5 -54.40 33.90 -32.73
CA PRO A 5 -53.81 34.47 -31.53
C PRO A 5 -52.33 34.08 -31.42
N GLY A 6 -51.44 34.75 -32.16
CA GLY A 6 -49.99 34.42 -32.20
C GLY A 6 -49.04 35.46 -31.61
N ALA A 7 -49.46 36.71 -31.42
CA ALA A 7 -48.51 37.80 -31.13
C ALA A 7 -48.23 38.05 -29.63
N LEU A 8 -49.18 37.74 -28.74
CA LEU A 8 -49.07 38.13 -27.32
C LEU A 8 -48.16 37.22 -26.47
N LYS A 9 -47.88 35.98 -26.91
CA LYS A 9 -47.04 35.02 -26.17
C LYS A 9 -45.54 35.23 -26.41
N SER A 10 -45.15 35.70 -27.60
CA SER A 10 -43.74 35.94 -27.96
C SER A 10 -43.15 37.15 -27.23
N GLN A 11 -43.91 38.25 -27.11
CA GLN A 11 -43.45 39.46 -26.42
C GLN A 11 -43.22 39.25 -24.91
N LYS A 12 -44.04 38.40 -24.25
CA LYS A 12 -43.85 38.08 -22.83
C LYS A 12 -42.59 37.26 -22.57
N LEU A 13 -42.22 36.36 -23.49
CA LEU A 13 -41.02 35.53 -23.37
C LEU A 13 -39.73 36.34 -23.57
N VAL A 14 -39.75 37.33 -24.47
CA VAL A 14 -38.63 38.27 -24.70
C VAL A 14 -38.46 39.22 -23.51
N LEU A 15 -39.55 39.68 -22.90
CA LEU A 15 -39.49 40.51 -21.68
C LEU A 15 -38.96 39.73 -20.46
N LEU A 16 -39.34 38.47 -20.29
CA LEU A 16 -38.85 37.63 -19.18
C LEU A 16 -37.36 37.29 -19.32
N SER A 17 -36.89 37.01 -20.53
CA SER A 17 -35.47 36.71 -20.79
C SER A 17 -34.58 37.94 -20.65
N THR A 18 -35.03 39.10 -21.12
CA THR A 18 -34.28 40.37 -20.93
C THR A 18 -34.22 40.78 -19.45
N LEU A 19 -35.29 40.60 -18.68
CA LEU A 19 -35.28 40.89 -17.25
C LEU A 19 -34.32 39.96 -16.46
N LEU A 20 -34.24 38.69 -16.85
CA LEU A 20 -33.35 37.71 -16.21
C LEU A 20 -31.86 38.01 -16.48
N ILE A 21 -31.53 38.44 -17.71
CA ILE A 21 -30.17 38.82 -18.08
C ILE A 21 -29.75 40.10 -17.33
N VAL A 22 -30.64 41.08 -17.21
CA VAL A 22 -30.38 42.30 -16.42
C VAL A 22 -30.16 41.95 -14.95
N LEU A 23 -31.01 41.09 -14.36
CA LEU A 23 -30.86 40.65 -12.97
C LEU A 23 -29.52 39.92 -12.71
N LEU A 24 -29.08 39.03 -13.61
CA LEU A 24 -27.80 38.33 -13.50
C LEU A 24 -26.59 39.27 -13.64
N SER A 25 -26.69 40.28 -14.52
CA SER A 25 -25.63 41.29 -14.69
C SER A 25 -25.51 42.23 -13.49
N VAL A 26 -26.63 42.59 -12.85
CA VAL A 26 -26.65 43.40 -11.63
C VAL A 26 -26.15 42.59 -10.43
N PHE A 27 -26.48 41.30 -10.34
CA PHE A 27 -25.96 40.43 -9.28
C PHE A 27 -24.44 40.24 -9.36
N SER A 28 -23.87 40.16 -10.58
CA SER A 28 -22.41 40.07 -10.77
C SER A 28 -21.67 41.36 -10.42
N LEU A 29 -22.36 42.51 -10.44
CA LEU A 29 -21.78 43.82 -10.08
C LEU A 29 -21.92 44.16 -8.58
N TYR A 30 -22.73 43.41 -7.84
CA TYR A 30 -23.03 43.62 -6.42
C TYR A 30 -22.69 42.42 -5.54
N ASP A 31 -21.81 41.51 -5.98
CA ASP A 31 -21.31 40.45 -5.12
C ASP A 31 -20.33 41.05 -4.09
N PRO A 32 -20.68 41.12 -2.79
CA PRO A 32 -19.82 41.71 -1.77
C PRO A 32 -18.58 40.86 -1.47
N PHE A 33 -18.45 39.68 -2.09
CA PHE A 33 -17.33 38.75 -1.91
C PHE A 33 -16.17 38.93 -2.91
N LEU A 34 -16.29 39.80 -3.91
CA LEU A 34 -15.21 40.04 -4.90
C LEU A 34 -14.22 41.16 -4.54
N LEU A 35 -14.48 41.93 -3.48
CA LEU A 35 -13.52 42.90 -2.92
C LEU A 35 -13.19 42.59 -1.47
N GLN A 36 -12.41 41.54 -1.24
CA GLN A 36 -11.57 41.44 -0.05
C GLN A 36 -10.11 41.72 -0.45
N PRO A 37 -9.43 42.67 0.19
CA PRO A 37 -7.99 42.81 0.04
C PRO A 37 -7.33 41.50 0.48
N LEU A 38 -6.42 40.97 -0.34
CA LEU A 38 -5.50 39.91 0.04
C LEU A 38 -4.74 40.34 1.30
N LEU A 39 -5.22 39.93 2.47
CA LEU A 39 -4.44 39.98 3.70
C LEU A 39 -3.24 39.04 3.52
N PRO A 40 -2.01 39.50 3.84
CA PRO A 40 -0.87 38.60 3.81
C PRO A 40 -1.13 37.45 4.76
N ALA A 41 -1.02 36.23 4.26
CA ALA A 41 -1.13 35.01 5.04
C ALA A 41 -0.20 35.13 6.26
N THR A 42 -0.78 35.29 7.45
CA THR A 42 -0.07 35.16 8.71
C THR A 42 0.45 33.74 8.77
N SER A 43 1.77 33.61 8.71
CA SER A 43 2.49 32.37 8.89
C SER A 43 2.12 31.78 10.24
N SER A 44 1.26 30.75 10.25
CA SER A 44 1.15 29.84 11.39
C SER A 44 2.54 29.27 11.67
N PRO A 45 2.96 29.20 12.95
CA PRO A 45 4.30 28.77 13.29
C PRO A 45 4.49 27.33 12.78
N LYS A 46 5.49 27.15 11.90
CA LYS A 46 5.97 25.82 11.53
C LYS A 46 6.27 25.07 12.83
N ALA A 47 5.44 24.08 13.15
CA ALA A 47 5.84 23.05 14.09
C ALA A 47 7.04 22.37 13.43
N SER A 48 8.24 22.72 13.91
CA SER A 48 9.48 22.11 13.48
C SER A 48 9.48 20.66 13.97
N SER A 49 8.90 19.76 13.18
CA SER A 49 9.37 18.39 13.21
C SER A 49 10.79 18.44 12.67
N SER A 50 11.78 18.28 13.55
CA SER A 50 13.17 18.11 13.15
C SER A 50 13.31 16.76 12.45
N SER A 51 12.83 16.70 11.22
CA SER A 51 13.30 15.75 10.24
C SER A 51 14.73 16.17 9.87
N PRO A 52 15.67 15.22 9.80
CA PRO A 52 17.02 15.50 9.30
C PRO A 52 16.94 16.11 7.91
N LYS A 53 17.73 17.17 7.65
CA LYS A 53 17.73 17.94 6.38
C LYS A 53 17.87 17.08 5.12
N PHE A 54 18.39 15.87 5.23
CA PHE A 54 18.55 14.92 4.13
C PHE A 54 17.21 14.38 3.58
N LEU A 55 16.19 14.25 4.44
CA LEU A 55 14.83 13.78 4.08
C LEU A 55 13.94 14.90 3.51
N GLU A 56 14.35 16.17 3.60
CA GLU A 56 13.60 17.30 3.04
C GLU A 56 13.86 17.52 1.53
N THR A 57 14.93 16.96 0.95
CA THR A 57 15.34 17.29 -0.44
C THR A 57 14.99 16.24 -1.49
N CYS A 58 14.69 14.98 -1.12
CA CYS A 58 14.20 13.99 -2.08
C CYS A 58 13.10 13.10 -1.51
N ASN A 59 11.93 13.16 -2.14
CA ASN A 59 10.88 12.16 -1.97
C ASN A 59 11.11 11.02 -2.95
N ILE A 60 11.65 9.89 -2.48
CA ILE A 60 11.93 8.72 -3.33
C ILE A 60 10.66 8.03 -3.87
N PHE A 61 9.48 8.37 -3.36
CA PHE A 61 8.21 7.74 -3.72
C PHE A 61 7.45 8.45 -4.86
N ASN A 62 7.90 9.64 -5.26
CA ASN A 62 7.33 10.41 -6.37
C ASN A 62 8.34 10.46 -7.53
N GLY A 63 7.89 10.12 -8.73
CA GLY A 63 8.77 9.91 -9.87
C GLY A 63 8.06 9.26 -11.04
N GLU A 64 8.88 8.69 -11.92
CA GLU A 64 8.44 8.02 -13.15
C GLU A 64 9.16 6.67 -13.33
N TRP A 65 8.51 5.75 -14.02
CA TRP A 65 9.18 4.55 -14.50
C TRP A 65 9.99 4.87 -15.75
N VAL A 66 11.27 4.51 -15.72
CA VAL A 66 12.19 4.68 -16.85
C VAL A 66 12.76 3.33 -17.30
N PRO A 67 13.08 3.16 -18.59
CA PRO A 67 13.68 1.93 -19.07
C PRO A 67 14.97 1.58 -18.34
N ASN A 68 15.15 0.30 -18.06
CA ASN A 68 16.33 -0.26 -17.43
C ASN A 68 16.68 -1.60 -18.10
N PRO A 69 17.56 -1.59 -19.12
CA PRO A 69 17.89 -2.79 -19.88
C PRO A 69 18.72 -3.80 -19.10
N ASP A 70 19.29 -3.42 -17.95
CA ASP A 70 20.14 -4.29 -17.12
C ASP A 70 19.32 -5.27 -16.24
N GLY A 71 18.00 -5.11 -16.18
CA GLY A 71 17.09 -6.06 -15.50
C GLY A 71 16.67 -7.24 -16.39
N PRO A 72 16.11 -8.32 -15.79
CA PRO A 72 15.87 -8.54 -14.36
C PRO A 72 17.12 -9.00 -13.60
N TYR A 73 17.07 -8.95 -12.26
CA TYR A 73 18.22 -9.26 -11.40
C TYR A 73 18.32 -10.72 -10.96
N TYR A 74 17.25 -11.49 -11.16
CA TYR A 74 17.11 -12.92 -10.90
C TYR A 74 16.08 -13.50 -11.89
N THR A 75 15.99 -14.83 -11.98
CA THR A 75 15.01 -15.54 -12.81
C THR A 75 14.30 -16.63 -12.01
N ASN A 76 13.35 -17.32 -12.64
CA ASN A 76 12.72 -18.53 -12.11
C ASN A 76 13.72 -19.65 -11.80
N ASP A 77 14.88 -19.67 -12.44
CA ASP A 77 15.91 -20.69 -12.21
C ASP A 77 16.83 -20.33 -11.04
N THR A 78 17.05 -19.04 -10.78
CA THR A 78 17.95 -18.58 -9.73
C THR A 78 17.26 -18.35 -8.38
N CYS A 79 15.93 -18.19 -8.37
CA CYS A 79 15.16 -17.99 -7.13
C CYS A 79 14.13 -19.09 -6.90
N TRP A 80 14.29 -19.84 -5.81
CA TRP A 80 13.36 -20.89 -5.38
C TRP A 80 12.11 -20.34 -4.66
N ALA A 81 12.16 -19.11 -4.16
CA ALA A 81 11.12 -18.54 -3.31
C ALA A 81 9.90 -17.99 -4.08
N ILE A 82 9.97 -17.94 -5.42
CA ILE A 82 8.87 -17.45 -6.25
C ILE A 82 7.68 -18.40 -6.12
N HIS A 83 6.52 -17.89 -5.70
CA HIS A 83 5.30 -18.69 -5.71
C HIS A 83 4.85 -18.98 -7.14
N ASP A 84 4.27 -20.16 -7.39
CA ASP A 84 3.87 -20.57 -8.74
C ASP A 84 2.98 -19.53 -9.48
N HIS A 85 1.92 -19.01 -8.85
CA HIS A 85 1.07 -17.98 -9.47
C HIS A 85 1.74 -16.62 -9.75
N GLN A 86 2.95 -16.39 -9.24
CA GLN A 86 3.77 -15.21 -9.49
C GLN A 86 4.89 -15.50 -10.51
N ASN A 87 5.09 -16.77 -10.88
CA ASN A 87 6.17 -17.21 -11.75
C ASN A 87 5.77 -17.13 -13.23
N CYS A 88 5.69 -15.90 -13.73
CA CYS A 88 5.25 -15.63 -15.10
C CYS A 88 6.17 -16.22 -16.17
N MET A 89 7.48 -16.29 -15.88
CA MET A 89 8.46 -16.93 -16.76
C MET A 89 8.21 -18.44 -16.89
N LYS A 90 7.99 -19.14 -15.76
CA LYS A 90 7.68 -20.58 -15.73
C LYS A 90 6.46 -20.92 -16.57
N HIS A 91 5.41 -20.10 -16.48
CA HIS A 91 4.16 -20.30 -17.21
C HIS A 91 4.14 -19.70 -18.63
N GLY A 92 5.32 -19.33 -19.15
CA GLY A 92 5.50 -19.01 -20.57
C GLY A 92 4.97 -17.65 -20.99
N ARG A 93 4.93 -16.66 -20.08
CA ARG A 93 4.59 -15.28 -20.45
C ARG A 93 5.53 -14.78 -21.55
N PRO A 94 5.02 -14.35 -22.71
CA PRO A 94 5.87 -14.03 -23.87
C PRO A 94 6.50 -12.63 -23.80
N ASP A 95 5.81 -11.65 -23.22
CA ASP A 95 6.33 -10.30 -23.06
C ASP A 95 7.24 -10.22 -21.82
N THR A 96 8.46 -9.71 -22.00
CA THR A 96 9.47 -9.62 -20.92
C THR A 96 9.84 -8.18 -20.57
N GLU A 97 9.36 -7.21 -21.33
CA GLU A 97 9.71 -5.80 -21.17
C GLU A 97 9.22 -5.21 -19.84
N PHE A 98 8.19 -5.79 -19.22
CA PHE A 98 7.73 -5.38 -17.88
C PHE A 98 8.83 -5.54 -16.80
N MET A 99 9.83 -6.40 -17.02
CA MET A 99 10.96 -6.58 -16.10
C MET A 99 12.08 -5.54 -16.30
N LYS A 100 12.03 -4.77 -17.40
CA LYS A 100 13.11 -3.85 -17.83
C LYS A 100 12.81 -2.40 -17.51
N TRP A 101 12.26 -2.16 -16.32
CA TRP A 101 11.93 -0.82 -15.83
C TRP A 101 12.53 -0.61 -14.45
N ARG A 102 12.98 0.61 -14.17
CA ARG A 102 13.34 1.07 -12.83
C ARG A 102 12.55 2.32 -12.47
N TRP A 103 12.30 2.51 -11.19
CA TRP A 103 11.71 3.74 -10.70
C TRP A 103 12.77 4.83 -10.59
N LYS A 104 12.46 6.03 -11.08
CA LYS A 104 13.32 7.20 -10.97
C LYS A 104 12.56 8.31 -10.25
N PRO A 105 12.94 8.66 -9.01
CA PRO A 105 12.36 9.81 -8.33
C PRO A 105 12.60 11.13 -9.08
N ASP A 106 11.70 12.09 -8.92
CA ASP A 106 11.80 13.38 -9.64
C ASP A 106 13.01 14.21 -9.22
N SER A 107 13.38 14.14 -7.94
CA SER A 107 14.34 15.05 -7.31
C SER A 107 15.68 14.40 -6.95
N CYS A 108 15.83 13.10 -7.17
CA CYS A 108 17.10 12.40 -6.93
C CYS A 108 17.18 11.07 -7.70
N GLU A 109 18.32 10.40 -7.60
CA GLU A 109 18.45 9.03 -8.07
C GLU A 109 18.12 8.06 -6.94
N LEU A 110 17.41 6.99 -7.29
CA LEU A 110 17.24 5.80 -6.46
C LEU A 110 18.15 4.70 -7.04
N PRO A 111 19.22 4.30 -6.34
CA PRO A 111 20.05 3.19 -6.77
C PRO A 111 19.25 1.90 -6.82
N ILE A 112 19.59 1.03 -7.77
CA ILE A 112 19.09 -0.35 -7.80
C ILE A 112 19.53 -1.09 -6.53
N PHE A 113 18.66 -1.96 -6.03
CA PHE A 113 18.89 -2.80 -4.88
C PHE A 113 20.22 -3.57 -4.97
N ASP A 114 21.07 -3.33 -3.99
CA ASP A 114 22.31 -4.08 -3.80
C ASP A 114 22.11 -5.08 -2.65
N PRO A 115 22.08 -6.39 -2.93
CA PRO A 115 21.81 -7.41 -1.91
C PRO A 115 22.92 -7.51 -0.86
N THR A 116 24.17 -7.25 -1.24
CA THR A 116 25.30 -7.27 -0.31
C THR A 116 25.19 -6.10 0.66
N GLN A 117 24.96 -4.89 0.14
CA GLN A 117 24.76 -3.71 0.98
C GLN A 117 23.56 -3.87 1.91
N PHE A 118 22.47 -4.47 1.43
CA PHE A 118 21.30 -4.73 2.27
C PHE A 118 21.68 -5.66 3.43
N LEU A 119 22.27 -6.83 3.14
CA LEU A 119 22.65 -7.82 4.17
C LEU A 119 23.65 -7.26 5.19
N GLU A 120 24.64 -6.47 4.76
CA GLU A 120 25.56 -5.77 5.65
C GLU A 120 24.83 -4.74 6.54
N LEU A 121 23.83 -4.05 6.01
CA LEU A 121 23.04 -3.05 6.74
C LEU A 121 22.14 -3.66 7.82
N VAL A 122 21.64 -4.88 7.55
CA VAL A 122 20.74 -5.63 8.45
C VAL A 122 21.46 -6.74 9.22
N GLN A 123 22.78 -6.75 9.23
CA GLN A 123 23.56 -7.75 9.96
C GLN A 123 23.19 -7.78 11.45
N GLY A 124 22.90 -8.98 11.95
CA GLY A 124 22.47 -9.23 13.33
C GLY A 124 21.06 -8.75 13.66
N LYS A 125 20.24 -8.40 12.66
CA LYS A 125 18.89 -7.88 12.84
C LYS A 125 17.81 -8.85 12.36
N SER A 126 16.57 -8.42 12.49
CA SER A 126 15.40 -9.18 12.08
C SER A 126 14.32 -8.29 11.47
N LEU A 127 13.67 -8.80 10.43
CA LEU A 127 12.61 -8.12 9.66
C LEU A 127 11.36 -9.00 9.58
N ALA A 128 10.22 -8.49 10.01
CA ALA A 128 8.93 -9.14 9.90
C ALA A 128 8.07 -8.50 8.80
N PHE A 129 7.49 -9.30 7.92
CA PHE A 129 6.40 -8.93 7.03
C PHE A 129 5.08 -9.39 7.65
N VAL A 130 4.15 -8.47 7.89
CA VAL A 130 2.82 -8.76 8.46
C VAL A 130 1.77 -8.27 7.47
N GLY A 131 0.92 -9.19 6.98
CA GLY A 131 -0.06 -8.79 5.98
C GLY A 131 -0.74 -9.91 5.22
N ASP A 132 -1.19 -9.55 4.03
CA ASP A 132 -1.84 -10.43 3.06
C ASP A 132 -0.83 -11.05 2.06
N SER A 133 -1.36 -11.70 1.02
CA SER A 133 -0.58 -12.37 -0.03
C SER A 133 0.31 -11.42 -0.83
N VAL A 134 -0.04 -10.14 -0.94
CA VAL A 134 0.80 -9.12 -1.58
C VAL A 134 1.91 -8.66 -0.63
N GLY A 135 1.68 -8.68 0.69
CA GLY A 135 2.74 -8.61 1.69
C GLY A 135 3.76 -9.74 1.55
N ARG A 136 3.30 -10.98 1.35
CA ARG A 136 4.17 -12.14 1.10
C ARG A 136 4.92 -12.02 -0.24
N ASN A 137 4.27 -11.50 -1.29
CA ASN A 137 4.89 -11.24 -2.59
C ASN A 137 6.10 -10.27 -2.47
N HIS A 138 6.01 -9.25 -1.60
CA HIS A 138 7.14 -8.37 -1.24
C HIS A 138 8.30 -9.15 -0.63
N MET A 139 8.00 -9.98 0.39
CA MET A 139 9.00 -10.79 1.06
C MET A 139 9.71 -11.74 0.08
N GLN A 140 8.96 -12.37 -0.82
CA GLN A 140 9.51 -13.28 -1.83
C GLN A 140 10.44 -12.56 -2.80
N SER A 141 10.07 -11.37 -3.27
CA SER A 141 10.97 -10.51 -4.06
C SER A 141 12.28 -10.22 -3.32
N LEU A 142 12.21 -9.85 -2.03
CA LEU A 142 13.41 -9.61 -1.22
C LEU A 142 14.29 -10.87 -1.13
N VAL A 143 13.70 -12.03 -0.81
CA VAL A 143 14.44 -13.30 -0.74
C VAL A 143 15.10 -13.65 -2.07
N CYS A 144 14.43 -13.40 -3.20
CA CYS A 144 15.02 -13.62 -4.52
C CYS A 144 16.22 -12.73 -4.80
N LEU A 145 16.14 -11.44 -4.46
CA LEU A 145 17.25 -10.50 -4.61
C LEU A 145 18.45 -10.91 -3.75
N LEU A 146 18.19 -11.33 -2.50
CA LEU A 146 19.22 -11.74 -1.55
C LEU A 146 19.87 -13.08 -1.89
N SER A 147 19.16 -13.98 -2.60
CA SER A 147 19.68 -15.28 -3.05
C SER A 147 20.88 -15.17 -4.00
N LYS A 148 21.17 -13.97 -4.52
CA LYS A 148 22.40 -13.67 -5.27
C LYS A 148 23.66 -13.69 -4.41
N VAL A 149 23.51 -13.52 -3.10
CA VAL A 149 24.61 -13.45 -2.12
C VAL A 149 24.61 -14.69 -1.24
N GLU A 150 23.47 -15.03 -0.65
CA GLU A 150 23.34 -16.19 0.24
C GLU A 150 21.91 -16.76 0.15
N TYR A 151 21.79 -18.09 0.12
CA TYR A 151 20.50 -18.75 0.28
C TYR A 151 20.19 -18.92 1.78
N PRO A 152 19.00 -18.54 2.25
CA PRO A 152 18.68 -18.65 3.67
C PRO A 152 18.35 -20.09 4.07
N THR A 153 18.53 -20.38 5.35
CA THR A 153 18.04 -21.61 6.00
C THR A 153 16.61 -21.39 6.53
N ASP A 154 15.73 -22.39 6.35
CA ASP A 154 14.40 -22.37 6.97
C ASP A 154 14.52 -22.76 8.44
N VAL A 155 14.22 -21.82 9.33
CA VAL A 155 14.24 -21.97 10.79
C VAL A 155 12.83 -21.83 11.39
N SER A 156 11.80 -22.06 10.57
CA SER A 156 10.40 -21.99 10.99
C SER A 156 10.09 -23.05 12.04
N SER A 157 9.25 -22.70 13.03
CA SER A 157 8.80 -23.63 14.07
C SER A 157 7.72 -24.60 13.58
N SER A 158 7.12 -24.32 12.42
CA SER A 158 6.09 -25.14 11.79
C SER A 158 6.34 -25.21 10.27
N PRO A 159 5.78 -26.22 9.57
CA PRO A 159 5.85 -26.30 8.12
C PRO A 159 4.90 -25.33 7.41
N ASP A 160 4.12 -24.54 8.16
CA ASP A 160 3.09 -23.66 7.61
C ASP A 160 3.72 -22.57 6.71
N PRO A 161 3.40 -22.54 5.40
CA PRO A 161 3.92 -21.53 4.48
C PRO A 161 3.47 -20.10 4.83
N GLU A 162 2.42 -19.95 5.63
CA GLU A 162 1.90 -18.67 6.07
C GLU A 162 2.71 -18.04 7.21
N PHE A 163 3.56 -18.83 7.87
CA PHE A 163 4.38 -18.42 9.01
C PHE A 163 5.83 -18.86 8.85
N LYS A 164 6.52 -18.30 7.86
CA LYS A 164 7.92 -18.62 7.55
C LYS A 164 8.92 -17.77 8.33
N ARG A 165 10.06 -18.38 8.68
CA ARG A 165 11.26 -17.75 9.22
C ARG A 165 12.48 -18.22 8.46
N LEU A 166 13.15 -17.30 7.78
CA LEU A 166 14.30 -17.56 6.93
C LEU A 166 15.52 -16.84 7.50
N LYS A 167 16.61 -17.57 7.71
CA LYS A 167 17.84 -17.04 8.32
C LYS A 167 18.99 -17.04 7.33
N TYR A 168 19.64 -15.88 7.19
CA TYR A 168 20.90 -15.71 6.48
C TYR A 168 22.02 -15.87 7.50
N GLU A 169 22.62 -17.05 7.56
CA GLU A 169 23.52 -17.45 8.65
C GLU A 169 24.75 -16.57 8.72
N SER A 170 25.34 -16.22 7.57
CA SER A 170 26.56 -15.42 7.48
C SER A 170 26.37 -14.00 8.02
N TYR A 171 25.14 -13.49 7.94
CA TYR A 171 24.78 -12.15 8.43
C TYR A 171 24.03 -12.18 9.76
N ASN A 172 23.69 -13.36 10.29
CA ASN A 172 22.77 -13.51 11.41
C ASN A 172 21.50 -12.65 11.24
N PHE A 173 20.98 -12.58 10.02
CA PHE A 173 19.80 -11.80 9.66
C PHE A 173 18.60 -12.73 9.49
N THR A 174 17.46 -12.38 10.09
CA THR A 174 16.23 -13.19 9.99
C THR A 174 15.10 -12.43 9.32
N ILE A 175 14.52 -13.00 8.28
CA ILE A 175 13.23 -12.57 7.72
C ILE A 175 12.14 -13.46 8.29
N ALA A 176 11.01 -12.88 8.68
CA ALA A 176 9.81 -13.62 9.01
C ALA A 176 8.59 -13.10 8.24
N THR A 177 7.62 -13.98 8.00
CA THR A 177 6.30 -13.62 7.46
C THR A 177 5.23 -14.07 8.44
N PHE A 178 4.24 -13.21 8.64
CA PHE A 178 3.05 -13.49 9.43
C PHE A 178 1.82 -13.21 8.57
N TRP A 179 1.08 -14.27 8.28
CA TRP A 179 -0.20 -14.15 7.62
C TRP A 179 -1.23 -13.50 8.55
N SER A 180 -1.62 -12.28 8.21
CA SER A 180 -2.67 -11.53 8.88
C SER A 180 -3.36 -10.64 7.83
N PRO A 181 -4.16 -11.23 6.93
CA PRO A 181 -4.72 -10.53 5.78
C PRO A 181 -5.63 -9.38 6.17
N TYR A 182 -6.17 -9.38 7.39
CA TYR A 182 -6.98 -8.28 7.94
C TYR A 182 -6.27 -7.51 9.06
N LEU A 183 -5.02 -7.84 9.42
CA LEU A 183 -4.20 -7.26 10.50
C LEU A 183 -4.75 -7.39 11.93
N VAL A 184 -6.05 -7.67 12.08
CA VAL A 184 -6.76 -7.94 13.34
C VAL A 184 -7.22 -9.37 13.39
N LYS A 185 -7.60 -9.84 14.58
CA LYS A 185 -8.12 -11.19 14.75
C LYS A 185 -9.29 -11.41 13.80
N PHE A 186 -9.24 -12.54 13.10
CA PHE A 186 -10.27 -12.92 12.16
C PHE A 186 -10.54 -14.42 12.24
N ARG A 187 -11.71 -14.84 11.75
CA ARG A 187 -12.07 -16.24 11.63
C ARG A 187 -12.87 -16.44 10.36
N GLU A 188 -12.54 -17.47 9.59
CA GLU A 188 -13.41 -17.93 8.51
C GLU A 188 -14.70 -18.52 9.11
N ALA A 189 -15.83 -17.90 8.79
CA ALA A 189 -17.14 -18.25 9.30
C ALA A 189 -17.85 -19.26 8.39
N ASP A 190 -17.62 -19.14 7.08
CA ASP A 190 -18.17 -19.99 6.03
C ASP A 190 -17.18 -19.96 4.86
N ALA A 191 -16.68 -21.12 4.44
CA ALA A 191 -15.65 -21.23 3.40
C ALA A 191 -16.19 -21.03 1.98
N ASP A 192 -17.48 -21.27 1.75
CA ASP A 192 -18.12 -20.96 0.47
C ASP A 192 -18.53 -19.48 0.46
N GLY A 193 -19.27 -19.07 1.50
CA GLY A 193 -19.72 -17.69 1.66
C GLY A 193 -20.57 -17.19 0.47
N PRO A 194 -20.97 -15.91 0.47
CA PRO A 194 -21.93 -15.39 -0.52
C PRO A 194 -21.35 -15.17 -1.93
N THR A 195 -20.04 -15.38 -2.09
CA THR A 195 -19.29 -15.16 -3.34
C THR A 195 -18.38 -16.34 -3.72
N HIS A 196 -18.56 -17.51 -3.11
CA HIS A 196 -17.71 -18.70 -3.32
C HIS A 196 -16.22 -18.46 -3.02
N THR A 197 -15.93 -17.49 -2.15
CA THR A 197 -14.58 -17.13 -1.69
C THR A 197 -14.50 -16.93 -0.19
N GLY A 198 -15.48 -17.48 0.53
CA GLY A 198 -15.59 -17.43 1.96
C GLY A 198 -16.24 -16.16 2.50
N LEU A 199 -16.55 -16.22 3.79
CA LEU A 199 -17.11 -15.16 4.62
C LEU A 199 -16.31 -15.15 5.93
N PHE A 200 -15.74 -13.99 6.26
CA PHE A 200 -14.85 -13.87 7.41
C PHE A 200 -15.45 -12.97 8.50
N ASN A 201 -15.31 -13.37 9.75
CA ASN A 201 -15.61 -12.52 10.90
C ASN A 201 -14.34 -11.78 11.30
N LEU A 202 -14.39 -10.45 11.32
CA LEU A 202 -13.30 -9.57 11.75
C LEU A 202 -13.65 -9.01 13.13
N TYR A 203 -12.77 -9.23 14.10
CA TYR A 203 -12.91 -8.69 15.46
C TYR A 203 -12.12 -7.38 15.53
N LEU A 204 -12.79 -6.28 15.21
CA LEU A 204 -12.16 -5.00 14.90
C LEU A 204 -11.50 -4.31 16.10
N ASP A 205 -11.78 -4.75 17.31
CA ASP A 205 -11.22 -4.28 18.58
C ASP A 205 -10.25 -5.28 19.24
N GLU A 206 -10.05 -6.47 18.65
CA GLU A 206 -9.16 -7.52 19.14
C GLU A 206 -7.85 -7.58 18.32
N PHE A 207 -6.73 -7.80 19.00
CA PHE A 207 -5.44 -7.98 18.34
C PHE A 207 -5.35 -9.38 17.72
N ASP A 208 -4.69 -9.48 16.57
CA ASP A 208 -4.28 -10.77 16.03
C ASP A 208 -3.03 -11.25 16.78
N GLU A 209 -3.19 -12.23 17.66
CA GLU A 209 -2.12 -12.72 18.53
C GLU A 209 -1.02 -13.47 17.76
N GLU A 210 -1.31 -13.94 16.53
CA GLU A 210 -0.35 -14.68 15.70
C GLU A 210 0.90 -13.84 15.39
N TRP A 211 0.75 -12.53 15.18
CA TRP A 211 1.89 -11.63 14.95
C TRP A 211 2.17 -10.71 16.14
N THR A 212 1.13 -10.19 16.81
CA THR A 212 1.32 -9.14 17.83
C THR A 212 2.10 -9.62 19.05
N THR A 213 2.06 -10.91 19.38
CA THR A 213 2.80 -11.51 20.50
C THR A 213 4.27 -11.79 20.17
N GLN A 214 4.67 -11.64 18.90
CA GLN A 214 6.00 -12.04 18.42
C GLN A 214 6.85 -10.87 17.93
N ILE A 215 6.23 -9.75 17.51
CA ILE A 215 6.94 -8.64 16.87
C ILE A 215 7.85 -7.83 17.80
N ASP A 216 7.75 -7.96 19.12
CA ASP A 216 8.62 -7.25 20.05
C ASP A 216 10.10 -7.67 19.95
N LYS A 217 10.36 -8.83 19.33
CA LYS A 217 11.69 -9.37 19.03
C LYS A 217 12.29 -8.86 17.72
N PHE A 218 11.54 -8.09 16.94
CA PHE A 218 11.97 -7.66 15.61
C PHE A 218 12.50 -6.23 15.58
N ASP A 219 13.58 -6.02 14.82
CA ASP A 219 14.16 -4.70 14.59
C ASP A 219 13.34 -3.88 13.58
N TYR A 220 12.74 -4.58 12.62
CA TYR A 220 11.93 -3.99 11.56
C TYR A 220 10.62 -4.76 11.39
N VAL A 221 9.52 -4.04 11.27
CA VAL A 221 8.20 -4.62 10.97
C VAL A 221 7.58 -3.87 9.79
N ILE A 222 7.32 -4.55 8.69
CA ILE A 222 6.55 -4.03 7.55
C ILE A 222 5.11 -4.54 7.68
N ILE A 223 4.19 -3.61 7.92
CA ILE A 223 2.74 -3.87 7.94
C ILE A 223 2.18 -3.47 6.57
N SER A 224 1.39 -4.36 5.97
CA SER A 224 0.69 -4.04 4.72
C SER A 224 -0.55 -4.91 4.53
N SER A 225 -1.69 -4.33 4.16
CA SER A 225 -2.87 -5.09 3.77
C SER A 225 -3.86 -4.23 2.97
N TRP A 226 -4.56 -4.85 2.03
CA TRP A 226 -5.63 -4.23 1.25
C TRP A 226 -6.62 -5.25 0.67
N HIS A 227 -6.15 -6.18 -0.17
CA HIS A 227 -7.01 -6.91 -1.11
C HIS A 227 -8.06 -7.80 -0.45
N TRP A 228 -7.81 -8.28 0.77
CA TRP A 228 -8.77 -9.11 1.50
C TRP A 228 -9.99 -8.32 1.99
N PHE A 229 -9.86 -7.01 2.22
CA PHE A 229 -10.96 -6.18 2.71
C PHE A 229 -12.09 -5.98 1.70
N SER A 230 -11.87 -6.27 0.41
CA SER A 230 -12.95 -6.27 -0.58
C SER A 230 -13.83 -7.53 -0.53
N ARG A 231 -13.44 -8.57 0.21
CA ARG A 231 -14.22 -9.79 0.38
C ARG A 231 -15.45 -9.58 1.28
N PRO A 232 -16.43 -10.49 1.22
CA PRO A 232 -17.50 -10.55 2.21
C PRO A 232 -16.95 -10.72 3.63
N VAL A 233 -17.25 -9.76 4.50
CA VAL A 233 -16.77 -9.78 5.89
C VAL A 233 -17.86 -9.30 6.86
N ILE A 234 -17.94 -9.93 8.02
CA ILE A 234 -18.78 -9.51 9.15
C ILE A 234 -17.89 -8.79 10.16
N PHE A 235 -18.32 -7.62 10.59
CA PHE A 235 -17.61 -6.81 11.57
C PHE A 235 -18.16 -7.07 12.97
N SER A 236 -17.25 -7.40 13.89
CA SER A 236 -17.56 -7.57 15.30
C SER A 236 -16.77 -6.57 16.15
N GLU A 237 -17.42 -5.95 17.12
CA GLU A 237 -16.80 -5.16 18.20
C GLU A 237 -17.41 -5.56 19.53
N ASN A 238 -16.61 -5.65 20.59
CA ASN A 238 -17.03 -6.14 21.90
C ASN A 238 -17.78 -7.49 21.81
N ARG A 239 -17.32 -8.36 20.89
CA ARG A 239 -17.94 -9.67 20.57
C ARG A 239 -19.40 -9.60 20.09
N GLN A 240 -19.85 -8.46 19.57
CA GLN A 240 -21.16 -8.29 18.95
C GLN A 240 -21.01 -7.86 17.49
N ILE A 241 -21.91 -8.35 16.63
CA ILE A 241 -21.95 -7.94 15.22
C ILE A 241 -22.40 -6.49 15.15
N VAL A 242 -21.58 -5.63 14.54
CA VAL A 242 -21.89 -4.20 14.33
C VAL A 242 -22.29 -3.89 12.89
N GLY A 243 -21.95 -4.77 11.95
CA GLY A 243 -22.29 -4.63 10.54
C GLY A 243 -21.50 -5.61 9.67
N CYS A 244 -21.49 -5.38 8.36
CA CYS A 244 -20.72 -6.18 7.43
C CYS A 244 -20.28 -5.38 6.20
N ASN A 245 -19.47 -5.99 5.34
CA ASN A 245 -19.27 -5.58 3.95
C ASN A 245 -19.72 -6.73 3.07
N PHE A 246 -20.69 -6.48 2.18
CA PHE A 246 -21.13 -7.41 1.14
C PHE A 246 -21.43 -8.84 1.64
N CYS A 247 -21.96 -8.98 2.86
CA CYS A 247 -22.23 -10.30 3.45
C CYS A 247 -23.51 -10.97 2.94
N ARG A 248 -24.37 -10.24 2.20
CA ARG A 248 -25.67 -10.69 1.69
C ARG A 248 -26.56 -11.37 2.74
N LYS A 249 -26.49 -10.92 3.99
CA LYS A 249 -27.33 -11.39 5.10
C LYS A 249 -28.40 -10.37 5.43
N GLU A 250 -29.63 -10.83 5.64
CA GLU A 250 -30.72 -9.99 6.12
C GLU A 250 -30.44 -9.50 7.55
N ASN A 251 -30.96 -8.32 7.90
CA ASN A 251 -30.87 -7.71 9.23
C ASN A 251 -29.43 -7.39 9.72
N ILE A 252 -28.45 -7.32 8.82
CA ILE A 252 -27.10 -6.81 9.13
C ILE A 252 -26.83 -5.59 8.25
N THR A 253 -26.48 -4.46 8.85
CA THR A 253 -26.16 -3.23 8.12
C THR A 253 -24.86 -3.39 7.33
N ASP A 254 -24.88 -3.03 6.05
CA ASP A 254 -23.66 -2.90 5.26
C ASP A 254 -22.97 -1.58 5.62
N LEU A 255 -21.81 -1.68 6.28
CA LEU A 255 -20.97 -0.55 6.70
C LEU A 255 -19.86 -0.25 5.69
N THR A 256 -19.83 -0.98 4.56
CA THR A 256 -18.78 -0.99 3.55
C THR A 256 -17.43 -1.50 4.07
N MET A 257 -16.55 -1.88 3.14
CA MET A 257 -15.19 -2.30 3.47
C MET A 257 -14.37 -1.23 4.22
N PHE A 258 -14.64 0.06 3.99
CA PHE A 258 -13.86 1.15 4.57
C PHE A 258 -14.00 1.27 6.09
N TYR A 259 -15.17 0.89 6.63
CA TYR A 259 -15.39 0.82 8.07
C TYR A 259 -14.43 -0.18 8.72
N GLY A 260 -14.44 -1.42 8.21
CA GLY A 260 -13.56 -2.48 8.67
C GLY A 260 -12.09 -2.15 8.45
N TYR A 261 -11.75 -1.63 7.27
CA TYR A 261 -10.38 -1.26 6.89
C TYR A 261 -9.76 -0.24 7.85
N ARG A 262 -10.48 0.86 8.11
CA ARG A 262 -10.05 1.92 9.02
C ARG A 262 -9.86 1.40 10.44
N LYS A 263 -10.82 0.63 10.94
CA LYS A 263 -10.78 0.07 12.30
C LYS A 263 -9.65 -0.95 12.44
N ALA A 264 -9.43 -1.79 11.44
CA ALA A 264 -8.37 -2.79 11.46
C ALA A 264 -6.98 -2.15 11.54
N PHE A 265 -6.68 -1.17 10.69
CA PHE A 265 -5.41 -0.44 10.76
C PHE A 265 -5.23 0.29 12.09
N ARG A 266 -6.30 0.93 12.61
CA ARG A 266 -6.27 1.56 13.93
C ARG A 266 -5.90 0.57 15.03
N THR A 267 -6.53 -0.60 15.04
CA THR A 267 -6.31 -1.63 16.06
C THR A 267 -4.93 -2.27 15.93
N ALA A 268 -4.47 -2.57 14.71
CA ALA A 268 -3.13 -3.10 14.46
C ALA A 268 -2.03 -2.12 14.92
N PHE A 269 -2.15 -0.83 14.59
CA PHE A 269 -1.20 0.17 15.06
C PHE A 269 -1.29 0.41 16.56
N ARG A 270 -2.49 0.36 17.16
CA ARG A 270 -2.67 0.37 18.61
C ARG A 270 -1.94 -0.80 19.27
N ALA A 271 -1.95 -1.99 18.67
CA ALA A 271 -1.21 -3.14 19.18
C ALA A 271 0.28 -2.82 19.28
N ILE A 272 0.90 -2.36 18.19
CA ILE A 272 2.31 -1.94 18.15
C ILE A 272 2.59 -0.83 19.18
N ASN A 273 1.77 0.22 19.20
CA ASN A 273 1.87 1.33 20.14
C ASN A 273 1.57 0.95 21.60
N SER A 274 1.12 -0.26 21.88
CA SER A 274 0.86 -0.77 23.24
C SER A 274 1.94 -1.74 23.74
N LEU A 275 2.77 -2.31 22.85
CA LEU A 275 3.85 -3.21 23.23
C LEU A 275 4.94 -2.46 24.00
N LYS A 276 5.21 -2.89 25.24
CA LYS A 276 6.19 -2.22 26.12
C LYS A 276 7.64 -2.45 25.66
N ASN A 277 7.92 -3.65 25.17
CA ASN A 277 9.27 -4.12 24.85
C ASN A 277 9.67 -3.86 23.40
N TYR A 278 8.73 -3.53 22.52
CA TYR A 278 9.05 -3.24 21.13
C TYR A 278 9.83 -1.93 21.00
N LYS A 279 10.97 -1.99 20.30
CA LYS A 279 11.89 -0.86 20.04
C LYS A 279 12.24 -0.69 18.56
N GLY A 280 11.73 -1.57 17.70
CA GLY A 280 12.02 -1.57 16.27
C GLY A 280 11.36 -0.41 15.50
N ILE A 281 11.62 -0.38 14.21
CA ILE A 281 11.02 0.56 13.27
C ILE A 281 9.85 -0.12 12.55
N THR A 282 8.67 0.47 12.66
CA THR A 282 7.49 0.01 11.92
C THR A 282 7.37 0.78 10.61
N PHE A 283 7.34 0.05 9.51
CA PHE A 283 7.03 0.55 8.18
C PHE A 283 5.58 0.22 7.85
N LEU A 284 4.81 1.20 7.39
CA LEU A 284 3.62 0.94 6.60
C LEU A 284 4.02 0.93 5.14
N ARG A 285 3.88 -0.21 4.46
CA ARG A 285 3.87 -0.23 2.99
C ARG A 285 2.46 0.08 2.52
N THR A 286 2.29 1.19 1.80
CA THR A 286 0.97 1.56 1.26
C THR A 286 0.46 0.50 0.29
N PHE A 287 -0.85 0.50 0.05
CA PHE A 287 -1.48 -0.52 -0.79
C PHE A 287 -0.96 -0.44 -2.24
N ALA A 288 -0.98 -1.57 -2.93
CA ALA A 288 -0.76 -1.64 -4.36
C ALA A 288 -2.10 -1.91 -5.04
N PRO A 289 -2.52 -1.10 -6.04
CA PRO A 289 -3.79 -1.31 -6.72
C PRO A 289 -3.74 -2.58 -7.58
N SER A 290 -4.90 -3.22 -7.73
CA SER A 290 -5.14 -4.19 -8.81
C SER A 290 -5.50 -3.46 -10.10
N HIS A 291 -5.12 -3.99 -11.25
CA HIS A 291 -5.38 -3.38 -12.56
C HIS A 291 -6.34 -4.20 -13.43
N PHE A 292 -7.47 -4.61 -12.85
CA PHE A 292 -8.54 -5.24 -13.64
C PHE A 292 -9.15 -4.25 -14.64
N GLU A 293 -9.24 -4.67 -15.89
CA GLU A 293 -9.94 -4.03 -16.99
C GLU A 293 -11.03 -4.99 -17.50
N ASN A 294 -12.10 -4.43 -18.08
CA ASN A 294 -13.19 -5.20 -18.71
C ASN A 294 -13.98 -6.15 -17.78
N GLY A 295 -13.95 -5.91 -16.47
CA GLY A 295 -14.69 -6.67 -15.48
C GLY A 295 -13.96 -6.72 -14.14
N GLU A 296 -14.64 -7.19 -13.10
CA GLU A 296 -14.03 -7.49 -11.81
C GLU A 296 -13.30 -8.85 -11.86
N TRP A 297 -12.55 -9.17 -10.81
CA TRP A 297 -11.76 -10.41 -10.70
C TRP A 297 -12.56 -11.71 -10.89
N ASN A 298 -13.86 -11.69 -10.58
CA ASN A 298 -14.80 -12.81 -10.71
C ASN A 298 -15.81 -12.65 -11.86
N GLU A 299 -15.70 -11.60 -12.65
CA GLU A 299 -16.66 -11.25 -13.73
C GLU A 299 -15.97 -11.18 -15.10
N GLY A 300 -14.84 -11.86 -15.26
CA GLY A 300 -14.10 -11.93 -16.53
C GLY A 300 -13.09 -10.80 -16.75
N GLY A 301 -12.79 -10.01 -15.71
CA GLY A 301 -11.74 -8.99 -15.75
C GLY A 301 -10.36 -9.57 -16.10
N ASN A 302 -9.51 -8.72 -16.69
CA ASN A 302 -8.15 -9.06 -17.10
C ASN A 302 -7.20 -7.85 -17.01
N CYS A 303 -5.91 -8.06 -17.25
CA CYS A 303 -4.86 -7.02 -17.19
C CYS A 303 -3.83 -7.26 -18.29
N LEU A 304 -4.25 -7.03 -19.54
CA LEU A 304 -3.46 -7.38 -20.73
C LEU A 304 -2.46 -6.30 -21.16
N ARG A 305 -2.30 -5.24 -20.38
CA ARG A 305 -1.35 -4.16 -20.67
C ARG A 305 0.07 -4.73 -20.66
N THR A 306 0.92 -4.25 -21.56
CA THR A 306 2.32 -4.73 -21.70
C THR A 306 3.35 -3.60 -21.52
N ARG A 307 2.90 -2.41 -21.14
CA ARG A 307 3.74 -1.25 -20.82
C ARG A 307 3.22 -0.55 -19.57
N PRO A 308 4.10 0.15 -18.83
CA PRO A 308 3.67 1.02 -17.75
C PRO A 308 2.81 2.18 -18.27
N PHE A 309 2.00 2.74 -17.38
CA PHE A 309 1.45 4.07 -17.54
C PHE A 309 2.53 5.12 -17.27
N ARG A 310 2.41 6.26 -17.95
CA ARG A 310 3.05 7.51 -17.52
C ARG A 310 2.26 8.16 -16.38
N SER A 311 2.87 9.06 -15.63
CA SER A 311 2.18 9.75 -14.53
C SER A 311 0.92 10.52 -14.94
N ASP A 312 0.80 10.94 -16.21
CA ASP A 312 -0.38 11.61 -16.76
C ASP A 312 -1.44 10.66 -17.34
N GLU A 313 -1.16 9.36 -17.42
CA GLU A 313 -2.08 8.34 -17.95
C GLU A 313 -2.91 7.63 -16.87
N ALA A 314 -2.55 7.77 -15.58
CA ALA A 314 -3.25 7.13 -14.48
C ALA A 314 -3.37 8.07 -13.27
N THR A 315 -4.57 8.14 -12.69
CA THR A 315 -4.85 8.96 -11.52
C THR A 315 -5.36 8.09 -10.38
N LEU A 316 -4.88 8.36 -9.16
CA LEU A 316 -5.38 7.71 -7.96
C LEU A 316 -6.75 8.31 -7.60
N GLU A 317 -7.82 7.57 -7.87
CA GLU A 317 -9.20 8.06 -7.68
C GLU A 317 -10.15 7.00 -7.11
N GLY A 318 -11.39 7.42 -6.82
CA GLY A 318 -12.47 6.55 -6.37
C GLY A 318 -12.09 5.69 -5.15
N ARG A 319 -12.36 4.38 -5.25
CA ARG A 319 -12.08 3.41 -4.19
C ARG A 319 -10.60 3.40 -3.79
N ASN A 320 -9.69 3.45 -4.77
CA ASN A 320 -8.25 3.39 -4.52
C ASN A 320 -7.76 4.61 -3.74
N LEU A 321 -8.27 5.81 -4.05
CA LEU A 321 -7.96 7.03 -3.29
C LEU A 321 -8.46 6.95 -1.85
N GLU A 322 -9.66 6.41 -1.62
CA GLU A 322 -10.19 6.29 -0.26
C GLU A 322 -9.40 5.29 0.59
N VAL A 323 -8.97 4.16 0.01
CA VAL A 323 -8.06 3.21 0.66
C VAL A 323 -6.76 3.88 1.07
N TYR A 324 -6.13 4.60 0.14
CA TYR A 324 -4.91 5.36 0.39
C TYR A 324 -5.09 6.32 1.56
N MET A 325 -6.14 7.15 1.51
CA MET A 325 -6.41 8.16 2.53
C MET A 325 -6.65 7.53 3.91
N VAL A 326 -7.39 6.42 3.99
CA VAL A 326 -7.55 5.68 5.26
C VAL A 326 -6.21 5.21 5.81
N GLN A 327 -5.35 4.61 4.97
CA GLN A 327 -4.00 4.18 5.39
C GLN A 327 -3.18 5.34 5.93
N ILE A 328 -3.12 6.46 5.20
CA ILE A 328 -2.34 7.65 5.58
C ILE A 328 -2.88 8.27 6.86
N GLU A 329 -4.19 8.38 7.03
CA GLU A 329 -4.81 8.94 8.23
C GLU A 329 -4.52 8.12 9.49
N GLU A 330 -4.76 6.81 9.45
CA GLU A 330 -4.51 5.94 10.61
C GLU A 330 -3.00 5.81 10.88
N PHE A 331 -2.15 5.82 9.85
CA PHE A 331 -0.70 5.87 10.01
C PHE A 331 -0.23 7.16 10.69
N LYS A 332 -0.71 8.33 10.27
CA LYS A 332 -0.35 9.61 10.89
C LYS A 332 -0.76 9.66 12.36
N ARG A 333 -1.94 9.13 12.69
CA ARG A 333 -2.40 8.97 14.09
C ARG A 333 -1.45 8.07 14.89
N ALA A 334 -1.16 6.88 14.37
CA ALA A 334 -0.26 5.92 14.98
C ALA A 334 1.15 6.49 15.19
N GLN A 335 1.70 7.19 14.19
CA GLN A 335 3.00 7.85 14.28
C GLN A 335 3.01 8.97 15.33
N ALA A 336 1.96 9.77 15.43
CA ALA A 336 1.85 10.81 16.45
C ALA A 336 1.80 10.23 17.87
N GLU A 337 1.09 9.12 18.07
CA GLU A 337 1.04 8.39 19.35
C GLU A 337 2.36 7.69 19.67
N GLY A 338 2.93 6.96 18.70
CA GLY A 338 4.18 6.22 18.84
C GLY A 338 5.36 7.13 19.19
N ARG A 339 5.41 8.34 18.61
CA ARG A 339 6.43 9.35 18.95
C ARG A 339 6.46 9.70 20.43
N LYS A 340 5.30 9.75 21.11
CA LYS A 340 5.21 10.01 22.56
C LYS A 340 5.89 8.90 23.39
N ARG A 341 6.04 7.70 22.81
CA ARG A 341 6.70 6.54 23.40
C ARG A 341 8.12 6.30 22.87
N GLY A 342 8.62 7.16 21.98
CA GLY A 342 9.90 6.96 21.29
C GLY A 342 9.87 5.87 20.21
N LEU A 343 8.70 5.44 19.75
CA LEU A 343 8.57 4.48 18.64
C LEU A 343 8.74 5.19 17.29
N LYS A 344 9.38 4.50 16.34
CA LYS A 344 9.60 5.00 14.98
C LYS A 344 8.60 4.35 14.02
N PHE A 345 7.78 5.19 13.39
CA PHE A 345 6.92 4.81 12.27
C PHE A 345 7.40 5.49 10.99
N ARG A 346 7.52 4.72 9.91
CA ARG A 346 7.95 5.15 8.58
C ARG A 346 6.93 4.74 7.53
N LEU A 347 6.73 5.60 6.55
CA LEU A 347 5.84 5.34 5.42
C LEU A 347 6.71 4.90 4.25
N LEU A 348 6.54 3.66 3.81
CA LEU A 348 7.06 3.16 2.54
C LEU A 348 5.93 3.35 1.52
N ASP A 349 5.91 4.50 0.87
CA ASP A 349 4.79 4.88 0.00
C ASP A 349 4.95 4.32 -1.41
N SER A 350 4.52 3.07 -1.61
CA SER A 350 4.64 2.38 -2.89
C SER A 350 3.48 2.63 -3.85
N THR A 351 2.34 3.16 -3.39
CA THR A 351 1.09 3.22 -4.18
C THR A 351 1.28 3.87 -5.54
N GLN A 352 1.92 5.05 -5.60
CA GLN A 352 2.07 5.78 -6.85
C GLN A 352 2.91 5.00 -7.87
N ALA A 353 4.05 4.45 -7.45
CA ALA A 353 4.89 3.64 -8.33
C ALA A 353 4.11 2.43 -8.86
N MET A 354 3.31 1.77 -8.03
CA MET A 354 2.59 0.57 -8.44
C MET A 354 1.34 0.85 -9.28
N LEU A 355 0.68 2.00 -9.08
CA LEU A 355 -0.43 2.47 -9.92
C LEU A 355 -0.02 2.59 -11.39
N LEU A 356 1.25 2.88 -11.67
CA LEU A 356 1.77 3.05 -13.02
C LEU A 356 2.17 1.74 -13.69
N ARG A 357 1.93 0.58 -13.05
CA ARG A 357 2.45 -0.72 -13.51
C ARG A 357 1.38 -1.75 -13.84
N PRO A 358 0.36 -1.44 -14.66
CA PRO A 358 -0.64 -2.42 -15.05
C PRO A 358 -0.04 -3.62 -15.82
N ASP A 359 1.17 -3.46 -16.37
CA ASP A 359 1.93 -4.47 -17.09
C ASP A 359 2.59 -5.53 -16.21
N GLY A 360 2.67 -5.30 -14.90
CA GLY A 360 3.45 -6.13 -13.98
C GLY A 360 2.75 -7.36 -13.43
N HIS A 361 1.46 -7.54 -13.71
CA HIS A 361 0.63 -8.60 -13.14
C HIS A 361 0.78 -9.93 -13.89
N PRO A 362 0.61 -11.10 -13.25
CA PRO A 362 0.62 -12.38 -13.94
C PRO A 362 -0.43 -12.53 -15.02
N SER A 363 -1.61 -11.89 -14.87
CA SER A 363 -2.78 -12.17 -15.71
C SER A 363 -3.03 -13.68 -15.75
N SER A 364 -3.05 -14.29 -16.94
CA SER A 364 -3.24 -15.74 -17.11
C SER A 364 -1.96 -16.56 -17.02
N TYR A 365 -0.82 -15.93 -16.70
CA TYR A 365 0.50 -16.57 -16.64
C TYR A 365 0.92 -16.92 -15.21
N GLY A 366 -0.04 -17.23 -14.34
CA GLY A 366 0.19 -17.80 -13.01
C GLY A 366 0.00 -19.32 -12.92
N HIS A 367 -0.41 -19.95 -14.01
CA HIS A 367 -0.72 -21.38 -14.07
C HIS A 367 -0.67 -21.84 -15.53
N TRP A 368 -0.75 -23.16 -15.77
CA TRP A 368 -0.89 -23.68 -17.12
C TRP A 368 -2.34 -23.47 -17.63
N PRO A 369 -2.56 -23.27 -18.95
CA PRO A 369 -3.89 -22.95 -19.49
C PRO A 369 -4.99 -24.00 -19.21
N GLN A 370 -4.60 -25.25 -18.95
CA GLN A 370 -5.52 -26.35 -18.69
C GLN A 370 -5.93 -26.48 -17.22
N GLU A 371 -5.28 -25.74 -16.32
CA GLU A 371 -5.55 -25.80 -14.88
C GLU A 371 -6.81 -25.03 -14.52
N ASN A 372 -7.62 -25.61 -13.63
CA ASN A 372 -8.80 -24.97 -13.08
C ASN A 372 -8.42 -24.28 -11.77
N VAL A 373 -8.25 -22.96 -11.82
CA VAL A 373 -7.86 -22.12 -10.67
C VAL A 373 -8.95 -21.11 -10.34
N THR A 374 -9.04 -20.70 -9.07
CA THR A 374 -10.03 -19.72 -8.61
C THR A 374 -9.83 -18.34 -9.24
N LEU A 375 -8.58 -17.90 -9.39
CA LEU A 375 -8.21 -16.62 -9.97
C LEU A 375 -7.45 -16.88 -11.27
N TYR A 376 -8.19 -17.04 -12.37
CA TYR A 376 -7.60 -17.33 -13.68
C TYR A 376 -6.81 -16.13 -14.24
N ASN A 377 -7.38 -14.92 -14.13
CA ASN A 377 -6.64 -13.70 -14.44
C ASN A 377 -6.22 -13.03 -13.14
N ASP A 378 -4.96 -13.22 -12.76
CA ASP A 378 -4.41 -12.57 -11.57
C ASP A 378 -3.92 -11.16 -11.91
N CYS A 379 -4.75 -10.17 -11.56
CA CYS A 379 -4.43 -8.75 -11.65
C CYS A 379 -4.26 -8.11 -10.26
N VAL A 380 -3.95 -8.93 -9.25
CA VAL A 380 -3.77 -8.55 -7.85
C VAL A 380 -2.30 -8.69 -7.45
N HIS A 381 -1.72 -9.86 -7.70
CA HIS A 381 -0.32 -10.15 -7.39
C HIS A 381 0.60 -9.69 -8.52
N TRP A 382 1.90 -9.78 -8.30
CA TRP A 382 2.91 -9.28 -9.21
C TRP A 382 3.81 -10.41 -9.67
N CYS A 383 4.17 -10.40 -10.95
CA CYS A 383 5.20 -11.28 -11.48
C CYS A 383 6.51 -11.09 -10.69
N LEU A 384 7.22 -12.19 -10.44
CA LEU A 384 8.59 -12.18 -9.94
C LEU A 384 9.52 -12.84 -10.96
N PRO A 385 10.64 -12.20 -11.35
CA PRO A 385 10.99 -10.78 -11.11
C PRO A 385 9.99 -9.81 -11.76
N GLY A 386 9.94 -8.57 -11.30
CA GLY A 386 8.96 -7.60 -11.80
C GLY A 386 8.91 -6.28 -11.03
N PRO A 387 7.88 -5.44 -11.28
CA PRO A 387 7.77 -4.10 -10.69
C PRO A 387 7.88 -4.05 -9.16
N ILE A 388 7.42 -5.10 -8.49
CA ILE A 388 7.44 -5.22 -7.02
C ILE A 388 8.85 -5.16 -6.42
N ASP A 389 9.89 -5.42 -7.21
CA ASP A 389 11.29 -5.35 -6.79
C ASP A 389 11.66 -3.92 -6.32
N VAL A 390 10.98 -2.88 -6.82
CA VAL A 390 11.19 -1.49 -6.40
C VAL A 390 10.89 -1.26 -4.92
N TRP A 391 10.03 -2.08 -4.30
CA TRP A 391 9.76 -1.95 -2.87
C TRP A 391 11.01 -2.21 -2.04
N ASN A 392 11.91 -3.07 -2.54
CA ASN A 392 13.20 -3.34 -1.92
C ASN A 392 14.20 -2.21 -2.18
N ASP A 393 14.18 -1.57 -3.35
CA ASP A 393 14.95 -0.34 -3.60
C ASP A 393 14.58 0.73 -2.56
N PHE A 394 13.28 0.96 -2.35
CA PHE A 394 12.77 1.88 -1.33
C PHE A 394 13.20 1.47 0.08
N LEU A 395 13.03 0.21 0.43
CA LEU A 395 13.37 -0.29 1.77
C LEU A 395 14.86 -0.11 2.07
N LEU A 396 15.74 -0.45 1.12
CA LEU A 396 17.18 -0.29 1.29
C LEU A 396 17.55 1.18 1.52
N GLU A 397 17.01 2.10 0.71
CA GLU A 397 17.30 3.52 0.86
C GLU A 397 16.77 4.08 2.19
N MET A 398 15.56 3.70 2.59
CA MET A 398 15.01 4.09 3.89
C MET A 398 15.87 3.60 5.05
N LEU A 399 16.37 2.35 5.00
CA LEU A 399 17.23 1.80 6.04
C LEU A 399 18.60 2.49 6.08
N LYS A 400 19.15 2.89 4.92
CA LYS A 400 20.39 3.68 4.84
C LYS A 400 20.21 5.02 5.54
N VAL A 401 19.11 5.70 5.27
CA VAL A 401 18.77 6.96 5.94
C VAL A 401 18.68 6.74 7.46
N GLU A 402 17.93 5.74 7.93
CA GLU A 402 17.83 5.47 9.38
C GLU A 402 19.19 5.23 10.05
N ARG A 403 20.11 4.52 9.39
CA ARG A 403 21.47 4.33 9.92
C ARG A 403 22.25 5.63 10.04
N VAL A 404 22.05 6.58 9.14
CA VAL A 404 22.67 7.92 9.24
C VAL A 404 22.07 8.67 10.43
N LEU A 405 20.75 8.61 10.61
CA LEU A 405 20.07 9.33 11.70
C LEU A 405 20.50 8.83 13.07
N ASP A 406 20.61 7.51 13.22
CA ASP A 406 21.07 6.89 14.46
C ASP A 406 22.51 7.31 14.79
N LYS A 407 23.39 7.43 13.79
CA LYS A 407 24.77 7.92 13.99
C LYS A 407 24.80 9.39 14.41
N GLU A 408 24.01 10.24 13.78
CA GLU A 408 23.93 11.67 14.12
C GLU A 408 23.40 11.88 15.55
N GLU A 409 22.38 11.11 15.95
CA GLU A 409 21.84 11.17 17.31
C GLU A 409 22.87 10.72 18.36
N LEU A 410 23.62 9.64 18.09
CA LEU A 410 24.71 9.19 18.96
C LEU A 410 25.82 10.24 19.09
N HIS A 411 26.23 10.86 17.99
CA HIS A 411 27.24 11.93 18.01
C HIS A 411 26.77 13.15 18.80
N TYR A 412 25.50 13.54 18.66
CA TYR A 412 24.93 14.64 19.42
C TYR A 412 24.89 14.34 20.93
N GLN A 413 24.55 13.12 21.32
CA GLN A 413 24.53 12.71 22.73
C GLN A 413 25.94 12.68 23.34
N ASP A 414 26.95 12.13 22.65
CA ASP A 414 28.35 12.13 23.10
C ASP A 414 28.91 13.55 23.24
N GLY A 415 28.61 14.44 22.29
CA GLY A 415 29.00 15.85 22.37
C GLY A 415 28.42 16.59 23.58
N ARG A 416 27.20 16.24 24.01
CA ARG A 416 26.55 16.82 25.19
C ARG A 416 27.17 16.32 26.50
N LEU A 417 27.54 15.04 26.55
CA LEU A 417 28.19 14.42 27.72
C LEU A 417 29.63 14.92 27.93
N ARG A 418 30.32 15.36 26.88
CA ARG A 418 31.67 15.95 26.98
C ARG A 418 31.66 17.45 27.31
N ALA A 419 30.53 18.12 27.15
CA ALA A 419 30.38 19.56 27.36
C ALA A 419 29.72 19.94 28.70
N GLY A 420 29.23 18.95 29.46
CA GLY A 420 28.77 19.09 30.84
C GLY A 420 29.76 18.42 31.80
#